data_AF-A0A3E1DXP2-F1
#
_entry.id   AF-A0A3E1DXP2-F1
#
_cell.length_a   1.000
_cell.length_b   1.000
_cell.length_c   1.000
_cell.angle_alpha   90.00
_cell.angle_beta   90.00
_cell.angle_gamma   90.00
#
_symmetry.space_group_name_H-M   'P 1'
#
loop_
_entity.id
_entity.type
_entity.pdbx_description
1 polymer ?
#
loop_
_entity_poly.entity_id
_entity_poly.type
_entity_poly.pdbx_seq_one_letter_code
_entity_poly.pdbx_strand_id
1 'polypeptide(L)'
;MISAAYLPFLIQAVLAAGITAAVIVASHVFGQRAKGSKIKDSAYECGVPAEGLIHTRFSVKFFLTALLFMLFDLEIVILVPWTFIYREFLANHIAILGPIMFFIGVLVLGLIYEIKKGALEWEK
;
A
#
# COMPACT_ATOMS: atom_id res chain seq x y z
N MET A 1 -14.51 21.82 -18.20
CA MET A 1 -13.63 22.43 -17.18
C MET A 1 -13.07 21.43 -16.15
N ILE A 2 -13.55 20.19 -16.08
CA ILE A 2 -13.02 19.16 -15.15
C ILE A 2 -11.72 18.52 -15.68
N SER A 3 -11.59 18.31 -17.00
CA SER A 3 -10.38 17.72 -17.62
C SER A 3 -9.11 18.57 -17.46
N ALA A 4 -9.24 19.90 -17.52
CA ALA A 4 -8.11 20.82 -17.34
C ALA A 4 -7.53 20.79 -15.91
N ALA A 5 -8.34 20.42 -14.90
CA ALA A 5 -7.89 20.32 -13.51
C ALA A 5 -7.01 19.10 -13.25
N TYR A 6 -7.18 18.01 -14.02
CA TYR A 6 -6.34 16.80 -13.91
C TYR A 6 -5.06 16.87 -14.75
N LEU A 7 -4.98 17.83 -15.68
CA LEU A 7 -3.84 17.97 -16.57
C LEU A 7 -2.51 18.20 -15.82
N PRO A 8 -2.42 19.06 -14.77
CA PRO A 8 -1.18 19.21 -14.00
C PRO A 8 -0.75 17.92 -13.31
N PHE A 9 -1.70 17.15 -12.77
CA PHE A 9 -1.41 15.87 -12.13
C PHE A 9 -0.86 14.85 -13.13
N LEU A 10 -1.46 14.74 -14.32
CA LEU A 10 -0.98 13.86 -15.38
C LEU A 10 0.41 14.27 -15.86
N ILE A 11 0.67 15.56 -16.06
CA ILE A 11 1.99 16.07 -16.44
C ILE A 11 3.03 15.70 -15.37
N GLN A 12 2.71 15.86 -14.08
CA GLN A 12 3.61 15.49 -12.99
C GLN A 12 3.90 13.98 -12.96
N ALA A 13 2.88 13.14 -13.13
CA ALA A 13 3.04 11.69 -13.16
C ALA A 13 3.92 11.25 -14.34
N VAL A 14 3.68 11.80 -15.54
CA VAL A 14 4.48 11.53 -16.74
C VAL A 14 5.92 11.99 -16.56
N LEU A 15 6.13 13.17 -15.97
CA LEU A 15 7.46 13.70 -15.72
C LEU A 15 8.23 12.85 -14.70
N ALA A 16 7.58 12.41 -13.61
CA ALA A 16 8.19 11.51 -12.63
C ALA A 16 8.59 10.15 -13.23
N ALA A 17 7.70 9.56 -14.04
CA ALA A 17 7.98 8.32 -14.77
C ALA A 17 9.10 8.51 -15.80
N GLY A 18 9.08 9.63 -16.53
CA GLY A 18 10.07 9.98 -17.54
C GLY A 18 11.46 10.19 -16.95
N ILE A 19 11.58 10.89 -15.82
CA ILE A 19 12.86 11.07 -15.12
C ILE A 19 13.39 9.71 -14.64
N THR A 20 12.53 8.89 -14.01
CA THR A 20 12.93 7.55 -13.55
C THR A 20 13.45 6.69 -14.71
N ALA A 21 12.73 6.67 -15.83
CA ALA A 21 13.13 5.95 -17.02
C ALA A 21 14.45 6.50 -17.61
N ALA A 22 14.60 7.84 -17.69
CA ALA A 22 15.81 8.48 -18.19
C ALA A 22 17.04 8.13 -17.34
N VAL A 23 16.89 8.10 -16.01
CA VAL A 23 17.96 7.70 -15.08
C VAL A 23 18.34 6.24 -15.28
N ILE A 24 17.36 5.33 -15.40
CA ILE A 24 17.62 3.91 -15.66
C ILE A 24 18.32 3.72 -17.02
N VAL A 25 17.87 4.40 -18.07
CA VAL A 25 18.49 4.34 -19.41
C VAL A 25 19.89 4.92 -19.38
N ALA A 26 20.10 6.06 -18.75
CA ALA A 26 21.43 6.67 -18.61
C ALA A 26 22.37 5.73 -17.84
N SER A 27 21.92 5.14 -16.74
CA SER A 27 22.68 4.13 -15.98
C SER A 27 23.02 2.91 -16.86
N HIS A 28 22.09 2.46 -17.69
CA HIS A 28 22.31 1.32 -18.58
C HIS A 28 23.27 1.61 -19.75
N VAL A 29 23.26 2.84 -20.26
CA VAL A 29 24.12 3.28 -21.40
C VAL A 29 25.52 3.67 -20.93
N PHE A 30 25.63 4.43 -19.84
CA PHE A 30 26.90 4.95 -19.32
C PHE A 30 27.55 4.05 -18.26
N GLY A 31 26.82 3.09 -17.70
CA GLY A 31 27.34 2.17 -16.69
C GLY A 31 28.47 1.30 -17.24
N GLN A 32 29.50 1.07 -16.42
CA GLN A 32 30.58 0.14 -16.73
C GLN A 32 30.01 -1.28 -16.81
N ARG A 33 29.70 -1.73 -18.03
CA ARG A 33 29.30 -3.10 -18.30
C ARG A 33 30.47 -4.03 -18.00
N ALA A 34 30.49 -4.61 -16.81
CA ALA A 34 31.27 -5.81 -16.60
C ALA A 34 30.74 -6.87 -17.57
N LYS A 35 31.62 -7.53 -18.33
CA LYS A 35 31.23 -8.70 -19.13
C LYS A 35 30.48 -9.66 -18.19
N GLY A 36 29.24 -9.98 -18.53
CA GLY A 36 28.40 -10.89 -17.74
C GLY A 36 29.20 -12.16 -17.44
N SER A 37 29.29 -12.50 -16.17
CA SER A 37 29.93 -13.73 -15.71
C SER A 37 28.85 -14.53 -15.02
N LYS A 38 28.81 -15.84 -15.26
CA LYS A 38 27.83 -16.74 -14.62
C LYS A 38 27.77 -16.59 -13.09
N ILE A 39 28.89 -16.22 -12.47
CA ILE A 39 29.00 -16.00 -11.02
C ILE A 39 28.39 -14.65 -10.58
N LYS A 40 28.43 -13.62 -11.43
CA LYS A 40 27.82 -12.31 -11.13
C LYS A 40 26.29 -12.34 -11.27
N ASP A 41 25.81 -13.18 -12.18
CA ASP A 41 24.39 -13.32 -12.49
C ASP A 41 23.72 -14.44 -11.65
N SER A 42 24.48 -15.17 -10.82
CA SER A 42 23.92 -16.15 -9.89
C SER A 42 23.40 -15.52 -8.61
N ALA A 43 22.37 -16.13 -8.01
CA ALA A 43 21.87 -15.72 -6.70
C ALA A 43 23.00 -15.69 -5.65
N TYR A 44 22.97 -14.68 -4.78
CA TYR A 44 24.00 -14.51 -3.77
C TYR A 44 23.82 -15.52 -2.63
N GLU A 45 24.72 -16.50 -2.57
CA GLU A 45 24.81 -17.44 -1.45
C GLU A 45 26.28 -17.84 -1.20
N CYS A 46 27.16 -16.83 -1.13
CA CYS A 46 28.60 -17.01 -0.89
C CYS A 46 29.31 -18.04 -1.83
N GLY A 47 28.82 -18.19 -3.06
CA GLY A 47 29.36 -19.14 -4.05
C GLY A 47 28.77 -20.55 -3.98
N VAL A 48 27.81 -20.79 -3.08
CA VAL A 48 26.98 -22.00 -3.03
C VAL A 48 25.87 -21.85 -4.09
N PRO A 49 25.58 -22.88 -4.90
CA PRO A 49 24.41 -22.84 -5.76
C PRO A 49 23.17 -22.70 -4.89
N ALA A 50 22.31 -21.72 -5.21
CA ALA A 50 21.07 -21.55 -4.47
C ALA A 50 20.18 -22.79 -4.65
N GLU A 51 20.18 -23.65 -3.64
CA GLU A 51 19.39 -24.87 -3.56
C GLU A 51 18.25 -24.63 -2.58
N GLY A 52 17.04 -24.49 -3.11
CA GLY A 52 15.84 -24.28 -2.31
C GLY A 52 14.58 -24.51 -3.14
N LEU A 53 13.50 -24.92 -2.46
CA LEU A 53 12.18 -24.94 -3.09
C LEU A 53 11.85 -23.53 -3.59
N ILE A 54 11.55 -23.41 -4.89
CA ILE A 54 11.17 -22.16 -5.55
C ILE A 54 9.97 -21.50 -4.83
N HIS A 55 9.17 -22.29 -4.10
CA HIS A 55 7.97 -21.86 -3.38
C HIS A 55 7.96 -22.36 -1.92
N THR A 56 8.88 -21.86 -1.10
CA THR A 56 8.73 -22.00 0.35
C THR A 56 7.48 -21.24 0.81
N ARG A 57 6.68 -21.86 1.68
CA ARG A 57 5.50 -21.19 2.23
C ARG A 57 5.96 -20.13 3.22
N PHE A 58 5.76 -18.87 2.86
CA PHE A 58 5.95 -17.76 3.78
C PHE A 58 4.95 -17.83 4.93
N SER A 59 5.30 -17.18 6.05
CA SER A 59 4.45 -17.13 7.23
C SER A 59 3.06 -16.56 6.90
N VAL A 60 2.00 -17.19 7.43
CA VAL A 60 0.60 -16.73 7.29
C VAL A 60 0.42 -15.32 7.88
N LYS A 61 1.34 -14.86 8.74
CA LYS A 61 1.32 -13.52 9.33
C LYS A 61 1.26 -12.40 8.28
N PHE A 62 2.00 -12.53 7.16
CA PHE A 62 1.94 -11.54 6.07
C PHE A 62 0.54 -11.42 5.46
N PHE A 63 -0.15 -12.57 5.31
CA PHE A 63 -1.52 -12.59 4.82
C PHE A 63 -2.48 -11.94 5.81
N LEU A 64 -2.36 -12.23 7.11
CA LEU A 64 -3.21 -11.61 8.14
C LEU A 64 -3.02 -10.09 8.20
N THR A 65 -1.79 -9.59 8.10
CA THR A 65 -1.53 -8.15 8.04
C THR A 65 -2.10 -7.51 6.78
N ALA A 66 -1.92 -8.12 5.61
CA ALA A 66 -2.45 -7.59 4.36
C ALA A 66 -3.99 -7.57 4.36
N LEU A 67 -4.61 -8.62 4.88
CA LEU A 67 -6.07 -8.70 5.04
C LEU A 67 -6.58 -7.61 6.00
N LEU A 68 -5.88 -7.41 7.11
CA LEU A 68 -6.23 -6.38 8.07
C LEU A 68 -6.11 -4.97 7.47
N PHE A 69 -5.02 -4.70 6.75
CA PHE A 69 -4.84 -3.42 6.05
C PHE A 69 -5.94 -3.18 5.01
N MET A 70 -6.29 -4.21 4.23
CA MET A 70 -7.37 -4.12 3.23
C MET A 70 -8.72 -3.79 3.88
N LEU A 71 -9.00 -4.38 5.05
CA LEU A 71 -10.23 -4.12 5.79
C LEU A 71 -10.28 -2.67 6.30
N PHE A 72 -9.21 -2.17 6.92
CA PHE A 72 -9.13 -0.77 7.35
C PHE A 72 -9.21 0.23 6.19
N ASP A 73 -8.58 -0.06 5.05
CA ASP A 73 -8.64 0.82 3.87
C ASP A 73 -10.08 0.93 3.34
N LEU A 74 -10.82 -0.17 3.34
CA LEU A 74 -12.24 -0.20 2.98
C LEU A 74 -13.11 0.65 3.93
N GLU A 75 -12.80 0.63 5.23
CA GLU A 75 -13.50 1.46 6.22
C GLU A 75 -13.29 2.96 5.96
N ILE A 76 -12.06 3.37 5.60
CA ILE A 76 -11.74 4.76 5.28
C ILE A 76 -12.48 5.22 4.03
N VAL A 77 -12.61 4.36 3.02
CA VAL A 77 -13.41 4.64 1.81
C VAL A 77 -14.87 4.97 2.16
N ILE A 78 -15.41 4.39 3.23
CA ILE A 78 -16.76 4.69 3.73
C ILE A 78 -16.79 5.99 4.56
N LEU A 79 -15.77 6.24 5.38
CA LEU A 79 -15.71 7.42 6.25
C LEU A 79 -15.48 8.73 5.50
N VAL A 80 -14.66 8.73 4.45
CA VAL A 80 -14.27 9.94 3.73
C VAL A 80 -15.48 10.69 3.11
N PRO A 81 -16.38 10.04 2.32
CA PRO A 81 -17.55 10.70 1.76
C PRO A 81 -18.43 11.37 2.80
N TRP A 82 -18.58 10.75 3.98
CA TRP A 82 -19.36 11.31 5.06
C TRP A 82 -18.85 12.68 5.52
N THR A 83 -17.52 12.86 5.60
CA THR A 83 -16.93 14.14 6.01
C THR A 83 -17.26 15.28 5.06
N PHE A 84 -17.41 14.99 3.75
CA PHE A 84 -17.74 15.99 2.74
C PHE A 84 -19.22 16.42 2.82
N ILE A 85 -20.13 15.49 3.08
CA ILE A 85 -21.58 15.75 3.11
C ILE A 85 -22.10 16.17 4.49
N TYR A 86 -21.28 16.06 5.55
CA TYR A 86 -21.70 16.34 6.93
C TYR A 86 -22.44 17.67 7.13
N ARG A 87 -21.95 18.74 6.47
CA ARG A 87 -22.57 20.09 6.55
C ARG A 87 -23.96 20.12 5.95
N GLU A 88 -24.19 19.39 4.85
CA GLU A 88 -25.50 19.30 4.18
C GLU A 88 -26.50 18.54 5.05
N PHE A 89 -26.08 17.46 5.69
CA PHE A 89 -26.92 16.71 6.63
C PHE A 89 -27.33 17.56 7.83
N LEU A 90 -26.40 18.36 8.37
CA LEU A 90 -26.69 19.26 9.49
C LEU A 90 -27.66 20.38 9.10
N ALA A 91 -27.51 20.94 7.89
CA ALA A 91 -28.44 21.93 7.35
C ALA A 91 -29.85 21.38 7.18
N ASN A 92 -30.00 20.11 6.81
CA ASN A 92 -31.28 19.40 6.70
C ASN A 92 -31.81 18.83 8.03
N HIS A 93 -31.15 19.13 9.15
CA HIS A 93 -31.52 18.67 10.50
C HIS A 93 -31.51 17.13 10.66
N ILE A 94 -30.69 16.45 9.86
CA ILE A 94 -30.50 15.00 9.95
C ILE A 94 -29.36 14.74 10.95
N ALA A 95 -29.66 13.99 12.01
CA ALA A 95 -28.71 13.65 13.07
C ALA A 95 -27.70 12.56 12.65
N ILE A 96 -26.80 12.89 11.71
CA ILE A 96 -25.87 11.93 11.13
C ILE A 96 -24.70 11.56 12.05
N LEU A 97 -24.40 12.37 13.07
CA LEU A 97 -23.27 12.14 13.98
C LEU A 97 -23.41 10.81 14.76
N GLY A 98 -24.62 10.47 15.21
CA GLY A 98 -24.86 9.26 16.01
C GLY A 98 -24.50 7.96 15.27
N PRO A 99 -25.05 7.72 14.07
CA PRO A 99 -24.70 6.55 13.26
C PRO A 99 -23.20 6.43 12.94
N ILE A 100 -22.52 7.54 12.64
CA ILE A 100 -21.06 7.51 12.37
C ILE A 100 -20.26 7.24 13.63
N MET A 101 -20.62 7.83 14.76
CA MET A 101 -19.97 7.53 16.04
C MET A 101 -20.15 6.06 16.42
N PHE A 102 -21.33 5.49 16.16
CA PHE A 102 -21.55 4.05 16.32
C PHE A 102 -20.67 3.23 15.38
N PHE A 103 -20.62 3.58 14.08
CA PHE A 103 -19.78 2.91 13.09
C PHE A 103 -18.30 2.94 13.51
N ILE A 104 -17.74 4.12 13.81
CA ILE A 104 -16.37 4.28 14.32
C ILE A 104 -16.15 3.45 15.59
N GLY A 105 -17.12 3.44 16.51
CA GLY A 105 -17.07 2.62 17.72
C GLY A 105 -16.91 1.13 17.41
N VAL A 106 -17.63 0.61 16.42
CA VAL A 106 -17.50 -0.78 15.97
C VAL A 106 -16.10 -1.04 15.40
N LEU A 107 -15.54 -0.12 14.59
CA LEU A 107 -14.19 -0.26 14.03
C LEU A 107 -13.12 -0.32 15.13
N VAL A 108 -13.20 0.59 16.11
CA VAL A 108 -12.28 0.65 17.24
C VAL A 108 -12.38 -0.63 18.08
N LEU A 109 -13.59 -1.16 18.29
CA LEU A 109 -13.77 -2.43 18.99
C LEU A 109 -13.18 -3.61 18.22
N GLY A 110 -13.33 -3.64 16.89
CA GLY A 110 -12.68 -4.62 16.01
C GLY A 110 -11.15 -4.59 16.16
N LEU A 111 -10.57 -3.39 16.06
CA LEU A 111 -9.13 -3.20 16.23
C LEU A 111 -8.64 -3.66 17.62
N ILE A 112 -9.35 -3.30 18.68
CA ILE A 112 -9.02 -3.73 20.05
C ILE A 112 -9.07 -5.26 20.16
N TYR A 113 -10.07 -5.91 19.56
CA TYR A 113 -10.19 -7.36 19.56
C TYR A 113 -8.99 -8.03 18.87
N GLU A 114 -8.57 -7.52 17.71
CA GLU A 114 -7.46 -8.08 16.95
C GLU A 114 -6.10 -7.89 17.62
N ILE A 115 -5.87 -6.72 18.23
CA ILE A 115 -4.69 -6.47 19.07
C ILE A 115 -4.65 -7.48 20.22
N LYS A 116 -5.77 -7.68 20.93
CA LYS A 116 -5.85 -8.66 22.03
C LYS A 116 -5.65 -10.10 21.58
N LYS A 117 -5.99 -10.42 20.33
CA LYS A 117 -5.82 -11.76 19.73
C LYS A 117 -4.40 -12.00 19.21
N GLY A 118 -3.52 -10.99 19.27
CA GLY A 118 -2.14 -11.11 18.82
C GLY A 118 -2.00 -11.18 17.30
N ALA A 119 -2.99 -10.71 16.53
CA ALA A 119 -2.92 -10.70 15.06
C ALA A 119 -1.76 -9.82 14.53
N LEU A 120 -1.28 -8.89 15.36
CA LEU A 120 -0.19 -7.97 15.08
C LEU A 120 1.13 -8.37 15.77
N GLU A 121 1.23 -9.56 16.36
CA GLU A 121 2.48 -10.02 16.98
C GLU A 121 3.39 -10.69 15.95
N TRP A 122 4.45 -9.97 15.56
CA TRP A 122 5.37 -10.40 14.52
C TRP A 122 6.41 -11.39 15.04
N GLU A 123 7.00 -11.15 16.20
CA GLU A 123 7.92 -12.09 16.87
C GLU A 123 7.86 -11.97 18.41
N LYS A 124 8.03 -13.13 19.05
CA LYS A 124 8.95 -13.29 20.18
C LYS A 124 10.14 -14.09 19.69
#